data_AF-A0A5M3XI80-F1
#
_entry.id   AF-A0A5M3XI80-F1
#
_cell.length_a   1.000
_cell.length_b   1.000
_cell.length_c   1.000
_cell.angle_alpha   90.00
_cell.angle_beta   90.00
_cell.angle_gamma   90.00
#
_symmetry.space_group_name_H-M   'P 1'
#
loop_
_entity.id
_entity.type
_entity.pdbx_description
1 polymer ?
#
loop_
_entity_poly.entity_id
_entity_poly.type
_entity_poly.pdbx_seq_one_letter_code
_entity_poly.pdbx_strand_id
1 'polypeptide(L)'
;MTTPQSSRPRAVEATKKELFLLVARALTDEEAQHPGDRFAALVHELALADDDWLQRLADWTRAQPVLRRTRLAITVGSAHVRLEATLRSATETRRLISEALVRADEPGELLAYAADRYGRSIPKPIKAGVAKAAERLYDEHALATYDTADAPMRFSEVIDLTHAKPVGQAQREVFQHAAQRLRLGSHPVPEALTTLRARAQLQALPAEQRVRTLDGLDAADMLAKAAMTWQQMSAWLNGEMTDKVWATVLPSMSYRQRLAHLRDFETAGLAGEVADWACAELAEEGSVARGRAMPVEILAAYRSVPASRWSWALEQALSHSLAQVPALSGRTLILVDRSAAMASRADAAAVFAAALALRSPSVELVEFGPATRPVTAAASVLATVDRFSATGGAQTVAQAVPAYVEGHDRIIVLTHPGAAVEAVQAVTAPGHEHVISQINDGWFAAIPAIESARTGAWPF
;
A
#
# COMPACT_ATOMS: atom_id res chain seq x y z
N MET A 1 1.04 -47.13 -23.43
CA MET A 1 1.03 -46.66 -22.02
C MET A 1 2.06 -45.55 -21.89
N THR A 2 1.64 -44.31 -22.14
CA THR A 2 2.43 -43.10 -21.91
C THR A 2 2.31 -42.73 -20.44
N THR A 3 3.45 -42.56 -19.79
CA THR A 3 3.61 -42.32 -18.35
C THR A 3 2.93 -41.02 -17.90
N PRO A 4 2.07 -41.01 -16.86
CA PRO A 4 1.42 -39.79 -16.35
C PRO A 4 2.35 -38.85 -15.57
N GLN A 5 3.65 -39.15 -15.48
CA GLN A 5 4.56 -38.52 -14.51
C GLN A 5 5.19 -37.20 -15.02
N SER A 6 5.15 -36.92 -16.33
CA SER A 6 5.78 -35.72 -16.92
C SER A 6 4.89 -34.46 -16.95
N SER A 7 3.59 -34.59 -16.66
CA SER A 7 2.63 -33.48 -16.72
C SER A 7 2.50 -32.72 -15.39
N ARG A 8 2.70 -33.40 -14.25
CA ARG A 8 2.48 -32.83 -12.91
C ARG A 8 3.44 -31.68 -12.55
N PRO A 9 4.76 -31.76 -12.82
CA PRO A 9 5.67 -30.64 -12.55
C PRO A 9 5.37 -29.40 -13.40
N ARG A 10 4.95 -29.59 -14.66
CA ARG A 10 4.57 -28.49 -15.56
C ARG A 10 3.28 -27.81 -15.12
N ALA A 11 2.32 -28.55 -14.58
CA ALA A 11 1.08 -27.99 -14.05
C ALA A 11 1.33 -27.11 -12.81
N VAL A 12 2.14 -27.58 -11.85
CA VAL A 12 2.47 -26.80 -10.64
C VAL A 12 3.18 -25.49 -10.98
N GLU A 13 4.11 -25.50 -11.94
CA GLU A 13 4.81 -24.29 -12.36
C GLU A 13 3.86 -23.28 -13.03
N ALA A 14 2.91 -23.75 -13.83
CA ALA A 14 1.87 -22.90 -14.41
C ALA A 14 1.00 -22.26 -13.32
N THR A 15 0.62 -23.03 -12.29
CA THR A 15 -0.14 -22.56 -11.13
C THR A 15 0.62 -21.51 -10.32
N LYS A 16 1.92 -21.72 -10.07
CA LYS A 16 2.80 -20.72 -9.43
C LYS A 16 2.84 -19.41 -10.22
N LYS A 17 3.06 -19.51 -11.52
CA LYS A 17 3.12 -18.36 -12.44
C LYS A 17 1.82 -17.59 -12.46
N GLU A 18 0.69 -18.28 -12.57
CA GLU A 18 -0.60 -17.61 -12.55
C GLU A 18 -0.88 -16.92 -11.22
N LEU A 19 -0.66 -17.61 -10.09
CA LEU A 19 -0.87 -17.02 -8.77
C LEU A 19 0.02 -15.79 -8.57
N PHE A 20 1.31 -15.90 -8.91
CA PHE A 20 2.24 -14.80 -8.78
C PHE A 20 1.86 -13.61 -9.68
N LEU A 21 1.41 -13.84 -10.91
CA LEU A 21 0.97 -12.75 -11.80
C LEU A 21 -0.28 -12.03 -11.26
N LEU A 22 -1.21 -12.75 -10.59
CA LEU A 22 -2.32 -12.11 -9.88
C LEU A 22 -1.82 -11.24 -8.71
N VAL A 23 -0.84 -11.72 -7.95
CA VAL A 23 -0.21 -10.94 -6.87
C VAL A 23 0.52 -9.71 -7.43
N ALA A 24 1.26 -9.86 -8.53
CA ALA A 24 1.98 -8.77 -9.17
C ALA A 24 1.03 -7.69 -9.70
N ARG A 25 -0.13 -8.08 -10.25
CA ARG A 25 -1.18 -7.15 -10.66
C ARG A 25 -1.74 -6.35 -9.48
N ALA A 26 -1.91 -6.98 -8.31
CA ALA A 26 -2.38 -6.32 -7.10
C ALA A 26 -1.44 -5.22 -6.58
N LEU A 27 -0.18 -5.18 -7.01
CA LEU A 27 0.72 -4.05 -6.71
C LEU A 27 0.26 -2.75 -7.36
N THR A 28 -0.43 -2.84 -8.49
CA THR A 28 -0.74 -1.70 -9.38
C THR A 28 -2.23 -1.40 -9.50
N ASP A 29 -3.09 -2.37 -9.20
CA ASP A 29 -4.53 -2.34 -9.45
C ASP A 29 -5.28 -2.61 -8.13
N GLU A 30 -6.03 -1.62 -7.65
CA GLU A 30 -6.78 -1.67 -6.39
C GLU A 30 -7.87 -2.74 -6.40
N GLU A 31 -8.49 -3.01 -7.54
CA GLU A 31 -9.48 -4.08 -7.65
C GLU A 31 -8.81 -5.44 -7.44
N ALA A 32 -7.61 -5.62 -8.03
CA ALA A 32 -6.83 -6.84 -7.89
C ALA A 32 -6.27 -7.07 -6.47
N GLN A 33 -6.29 -6.06 -5.59
CA GLN A 33 -5.92 -6.22 -4.17
C GLN A 33 -6.97 -7.00 -3.37
N HIS A 34 -8.11 -7.33 -3.97
CA HIS A 34 -9.18 -8.14 -3.37
C HIS A 34 -9.14 -9.57 -3.94
N PRO A 35 -8.61 -10.55 -3.19
CA PRO A 35 -8.44 -11.91 -3.71
C PRO A 35 -9.77 -12.61 -4.00
N GLY A 36 -10.04 -12.92 -5.27
CA GLY A 36 -11.25 -13.61 -5.71
C GLY A 36 -11.16 -15.13 -5.77
N ASP A 37 -12.17 -15.77 -6.36
CA ASP A 37 -12.28 -17.24 -6.43
C ASP A 37 -11.09 -17.93 -7.10
N ARG A 38 -10.62 -17.37 -8.23
CA ARG A 38 -9.48 -17.94 -8.97
C ARG A 38 -8.21 -17.91 -8.12
N PHE A 39 -7.96 -16.82 -7.42
CA PHE A 39 -6.84 -16.70 -6.50
C PHE A 39 -6.89 -17.78 -5.41
N ALA A 40 -8.03 -17.93 -4.76
CA ALA A 40 -8.21 -18.91 -3.69
C ALA A 40 -8.06 -20.36 -4.20
N ALA A 41 -8.50 -20.65 -5.43
CA ALA A 41 -8.29 -21.97 -6.04
C ALA A 41 -6.81 -22.28 -6.27
N LEU A 42 -6.03 -21.31 -6.75
CA LEU A 42 -4.58 -21.48 -6.95
C LEU A 42 -3.84 -21.64 -5.62
N VAL A 43 -4.24 -20.89 -4.59
CA VAL A 43 -3.71 -21.05 -3.22
C VAL A 43 -4.02 -22.46 -2.69
N HIS A 44 -5.23 -22.98 -2.90
CA HIS A 44 -5.59 -24.34 -2.50
C HIS A 44 -4.69 -25.38 -3.17
N GLU A 45 -4.52 -25.28 -4.50
CA GLU A 45 -3.69 -26.22 -5.25
C GLU A 45 -2.24 -26.21 -4.76
N LEU A 46 -1.65 -25.01 -4.58
CA LEU A 46 -0.26 -24.87 -4.13
C LEU A 46 -0.06 -25.24 -2.67
N ALA A 47 -1.05 -25.06 -1.80
CA ALA A 47 -0.95 -25.50 -0.42
C ALA A 47 -0.75 -27.03 -0.29
N LEU A 48 -1.27 -27.80 -1.26
CA LEU A 48 -1.09 -29.24 -1.37
C LEU A 48 0.15 -29.64 -2.18
N ALA A 49 0.52 -28.84 -3.18
CA ALA A 49 1.57 -29.18 -4.13
C ALA A 49 2.97 -28.63 -3.77
N ASP A 50 3.05 -27.41 -3.22
CA ASP A 50 4.30 -26.70 -2.90
C ASP A 50 4.06 -25.56 -1.88
N ASP A 51 3.86 -25.94 -0.62
CA ASP A 51 3.61 -24.98 0.48
C ASP A 51 4.84 -24.13 0.81
N ASP A 52 6.05 -24.67 0.65
CA ASP A 52 7.28 -23.90 0.90
C ASP A 52 7.38 -22.69 -0.04
N TRP A 53 7.03 -22.87 -1.31
CA TRP A 53 6.91 -21.75 -2.24
C TRP A 53 5.82 -20.77 -1.83
N LEU A 54 4.67 -21.26 -1.38
CA LEU A 54 3.54 -20.42 -0.97
C LEU A 54 3.83 -19.61 0.29
N GLN A 55 4.60 -20.16 1.24
CA GLN A 55 5.05 -19.44 2.43
C GLN A 55 6.05 -18.33 2.08
N ARG A 56 7.02 -18.62 1.19
CA ARG A 56 7.95 -17.58 0.72
C ARG A 56 7.24 -16.47 -0.06
N LEU A 57 6.19 -16.80 -0.83
CA LEU A 57 5.31 -15.80 -1.43
C LEU A 57 4.62 -14.94 -0.36
N ALA A 58 4.04 -15.55 0.68
CA ALA A 58 3.40 -14.83 1.77
C ALA A 58 4.37 -13.88 2.49
N ASP A 59 5.61 -14.32 2.74
CA ASP A 59 6.65 -13.49 3.32
C ASP A 59 7.06 -12.33 2.40
N TRP A 60 7.19 -12.57 1.10
CA TRP A 60 7.45 -11.51 0.14
C TRP A 60 6.32 -10.46 0.10
N THR A 61 5.05 -10.90 0.12
CA THR A 61 3.91 -9.96 0.18
C THR A 61 3.88 -9.12 1.45
N ARG A 62 4.48 -9.59 2.56
CA ARG A 62 4.57 -8.83 3.82
C ARG A 62 5.40 -7.55 3.67
N ALA A 63 6.37 -7.54 2.76
CA ALA A 63 7.16 -6.35 2.50
C ALA A 63 6.36 -5.24 1.79
N GLN A 64 5.19 -5.56 1.24
CA GLN A 64 4.38 -4.67 0.40
C GLN A 64 3.05 -4.32 1.10
N PRO A 65 2.88 -3.09 1.65
CA PRO A 65 1.66 -2.72 2.36
C PRO A 65 0.36 -2.89 1.56
N VAL A 66 0.40 -2.64 0.25
CA VAL A 66 -0.74 -2.81 -0.67
C VAL A 66 -1.18 -4.28 -0.83
N LEU A 67 -0.29 -5.24 -0.56
CA LEU A 67 -0.57 -6.68 -0.66
C LEU A 67 -1.03 -7.29 0.67
N ARG A 68 -1.38 -6.47 1.67
CA ARG A 68 -1.81 -6.95 3.00
C ARG A 68 -2.95 -7.96 2.91
N ARG A 69 -4.00 -7.69 2.15
CA ARG A 69 -5.16 -8.60 2.00
C ARG A 69 -4.78 -9.90 1.29
N THR A 70 -3.97 -9.80 0.24
CA THR A 70 -3.39 -10.93 -0.48
C THR A 70 -2.61 -11.85 0.47
N ARG A 71 -1.77 -11.28 1.33
CA ARG A 71 -1.03 -12.02 2.35
C ARG A 71 -1.95 -12.77 3.32
N LEU A 72 -2.99 -12.10 3.83
CA LEU A 72 -3.95 -12.72 4.75
C LEU A 72 -4.67 -13.89 4.08
N ALA A 73 -5.11 -13.71 2.83
CA ALA A 73 -5.77 -14.75 2.03
C ALA A 73 -4.87 -15.97 1.78
N ILE A 74 -3.59 -15.77 1.42
CA ILE A 74 -2.61 -16.86 1.27
C ILE A 74 -2.41 -17.60 2.59
N THR A 75 -2.23 -16.84 3.68
CA THR A 75 -1.92 -17.41 5.01
C THR A 75 -3.08 -18.29 5.49
N VAL A 76 -4.31 -17.76 5.48
CA VAL A 76 -5.45 -18.52 6.01
C VAL A 76 -5.91 -19.61 5.05
N GLY A 77 -5.82 -19.39 3.73
CA GLY A 77 -6.14 -20.41 2.74
C GLY A 77 -5.20 -21.61 2.79
N SER A 78 -3.88 -21.38 2.85
CA SER A 78 -2.90 -22.46 3.01
C SER A 78 -3.08 -23.20 4.34
N ALA A 79 -3.30 -22.48 5.43
CA ALA A 79 -3.56 -23.05 6.75
C ALA A 79 -4.82 -23.93 6.76
N HIS A 80 -5.91 -23.47 6.15
CA HIS A 80 -7.17 -24.18 6.08
C HIS A 80 -7.02 -25.50 5.31
N VAL A 81 -6.50 -25.43 4.09
CA VAL A 81 -6.34 -26.59 3.19
C VAL A 81 -5.42 -27.65 3.79
N ARG A 82 -4.29 -27.23 4.38
CA ARG A 82 -3.34 -28.17 4.98
C ARG A 82 -3.86 -28.81 6.26
N LEU A 83 -4.71 -28.11 7.02
CA LEU A 83 -5.38 -28.71 8.18
C LEU A 83 -6.38 -29.79 7.74
N GLU A 84 -7.20 -29.52 6.73
CA GLU A 84 -8.16 -30.51 6.19
C GLU A 84 -7.45 -31.74 5.63
N ALA A 85 -6.33 -31.54 4.93
CA ALA A 85 -5.51 -32.62 4.41
C ALA A 85 -4.62 -33.32 5.46
N THR A 86 -4.67 -32.91 6.74
CA THR A 86 -3.81 -33.42 7.82
C THR A 86 -2.29 -33.28 7.56
N LEU A 87 -1.91 -32.31 6.72
CA LEU A 87 -0.53 -32.02 6.29
C LEU A 87 0.19 -30.98 7.16
N ARG A 88 -0.49 -30.45 8.19
CA ARG A 88 0.07 -29.49 9.15
C ARG A 88 -0.52 -29.76 10.52
N SER A 89 0.31 -29.74 11.55
CA SER A 89 -0.17 -29.90 12.92
C SER A 89 -0.93 -28.66 13.40
N ALA A 90 -1.79 -28.84 14.40
CA ALA A 90 -2.49 -27.72 15.03
C ALA A 90 -1.52 -26.66 15.60
N THR A 91 -0.33 -27.07 16.06
CA THR A 91 0.68 -26.17 16.63
C THR A 91 1.34 -25.32 15.54
N GLU A 92 1.70 -25.92 14.42
CA GLU A 92 2.29 -25.20 13.27
C GLU A 92 1.30 -24.23 12.65
N THR A 93 0.03 -24.61 12.50
CA THR A 93 -1.00 -23.70 11.97
C THR A 93 -1.22 -22.51 12.90
N ARG A 94 -1.28 -22.75 14.22
CA ARG A 94 -1.39 -21.66 15.20
C ARG A 94 -0.24 -20.66 15.06
N ARG A 95 1.00 -21.17 14.96
CA ARG A 95 2.20 -20.35 14.82
C ARG A 95 2.16 -19.51 13.54
N LEU A 96 1.90 -20.15 12.40
CA LEU A 96 1.80 -19.49 11.09
C LEU A 96 0.83 -18.31 11.13
N ILE A 97 -0.40 -18.53 11.60
CA ILE A 97 -1.43 -17.50 11.68
C ILE A 97 -0.99 -16.36 12.62
N SER A 98 -0.44 -16.69 13.79
CA SER A 98 -0.04 -15.70 14.79
C SER A 98 1.14 -14.82 14.33
N GLU A 99 2.07 -15.36 13.55
CA GLU A 99 3.25 -14.65 13.05
C GLU A 99 2.93 -13.80 11.82
N ALA A 100 1.94 -14.22 11.02
CA ALA A 100 1.46 -13.47 9.87
C ALA A 100 0.72 -12.19 10.28
N LEU A 101 -0.07 -12.21 11.35
CA LEU A 101 -0.85 -11.05 11.77
C LEU A 101 0.03 -9.99 12.44
N VAL A 102 0.13 -8.78 11.88
CA VAL A 102 1.06 -7.74 12.33
C VAL A 102 0.42 -6.41 12.70
N ARG A 103 -0.82 -6.16 12.27
CA ARG A 103 -1.60 -4.97 12.63
C ARG A 103 -2.88 -5.37 13.34
N ALA A 104 -3.39 -4.50 14.20
CA ALA A 104 -4.53 -4.83 15.07
C ALA A 104 -5.88 -4.95 14.33
N ASP A 105 -6.00 -4.43 13.10
CA ASP A 105 -7.15 -4.66 12.22
C ASP A 105 -7.13 -6.04 11.54
N GLU A 106 -5.96 -6.63 11.32
CA GLU A 106 -5.80 -7.87 10.57
C GLU A 106 -6.45 -9.12 11.18
N PRO A 107 -6.51 -9.33 12.52
CA PRO A 107 -7.26 -10.43 13.12
C PRO A 107 -8.72 -10.49 12.66
N GLY A 108 -9.40 -9.34 12.63
CA GLY A 108 -10.79 -9.24 12.20
C GLY A 108 -10.94 -9.47 10.69
N GLU A 109 -10.06 -8.88 9.89
CA GLU A 109 -10.04 -9.09 8.43
C GLU A 109 -9.80 -10.55 8.03
N LEU A 110 -8.84 -11.22 8.68
CA LEU A 110 -8.53 -12.62 8.39
C LEU A 110 -9.72 -13.53 8.74
N LEU A 111 -10.36 -13.30 9.89
CA LEU A 111 -11.53 -14.08 10.29
C LEU A 111 -12.75 -13.81 9.41
N ALA A 112 -12.98 -12.56 9.01
CA ALA A 112 -14.05 -12.20 8.07
C ALA A 112 -13.84 -12.87 6.71
N TYR A 113 -12.62 -12.79 6.15
CA TYR A 113 -12.27 -13.50 4.92
C TYR A 113 -12.44 -15.01 5.04
N ALA A 114 -11.99 -15.60 6.16
CA ALA A 114 -12.13 -17.03 6.38
C ALA A 114 -13.60 -17.48 6.51
N ALA A 115 -14.43 -16.68 7.19
CA ALA A 115 -15.85 -16.97 7.36
C ALA A 115 -16.63 -16.87 6.05
N ASP A 116 -16.30 -15.87 5.23
CA ASP A 116 -16.86 -15.71 3.88
C ASP A 116 -16.43 -16.86 2.97
N ARG A 117 -15.14 -17.20 2.97
CA ARG A 117 -14.58 -18.15 2.00
C ARG A 117 -14.77 -19.62 2.36
N TYR A 118 -14.62 -19.97 3.63
CA TYR A 118 -14.60 -21.36 4.12
C TYR A 118 -15.76 -21.67 5.07
N GLY A 119 -16.65 -20.70 5.28
CA GLY A 119 -17.80 -20.82 6.17
C GLY A 119 -17.51 -20.43 7.62
N ARG A 120 -18.57 -20.23 8.40
CA ARG A 120 -18.51 -19.69 9.77
C ARG A 120 -17.84 -20.62 10.80
N SER A 121 -17.70 -21.91 10.48
CA SER A 121 -17.06 -22.90 11.36
C SER A 121 -15.54 -22.89 11.17
N ILE A 122 -14.87 -21.85 11.68
CA ILE A 122 -13.43 -21.70 11.50
C ILE A 122 -12.67 -22.73 12.38
N PRO A 123 -11.71 -23.49 11.80
CA PRO A 123 -10.92 -24.48 12.52
C PRO A 123 -10.25 -23.96 13.79
N LYS A 124 -10.29 -24.76 14.87
CA LYS A 124 -9.72 -24.40 16.18
C LYS A 124 -8.26 -23.94 16.14
N PRO A 125 -7.34 -24.55 15.36
CA PRO A 125 -5.95 -24.07 15.30
C PRO A 125 -5.81 -22.67 14.70
N ILE A 126 -6.63 -22.33 13.68
CA ILE A 126 -6.66 -20.99 13.09
C ILE A 126 -7.14 -19.98 14.13
N LYS A 127 -8.28 -20.26 14.79
CA LYS A 127 -8.80 -19.41 15.87
C LYS A 127 -7.79 -19.20 16.99
N ALA A 128 -7.05 -20.25 17.37
CA ALA A 128 -6.00 -20.15 18.38
C ALA A 128 -4.81 -19.29 17.93
N GLY A 129 -4.47 -19.29 16.64
CA GLY A 129 -3.44 -18.40 16.09
C GLY A 129 -3.89 -16.94 16.09
N VAL A 130 -5.14 -16.68 15.72
CA VAL A 130 -5.72 -15.34 15.79
C VAL A 130 -5.82 -14.85 17.24
N ALA A 131 -6.22 -15.71 18.18
CA ALA A 131 -6.20 -15.39 19.61
C ALA A 131 -4.80 -14.97 20.09
N LYS A 132 -3.76 -15.68 19.64
CA LYS A 132 -2.37 -15.36 20.01
C LYS A 132 -1.90 -14.03 19.40
N ALA A 133 -2.36 -13.68 18.20
CA ALA A 133 -2.11 -12.37 17.62
C ALA A 133 -2.86 -11.26 18.38
N ALA A 134 -4.12 -11.48 18.75
CA ALA A 134 -4.90 -10.53 19.56
C ALA A 134 -4.23 -10.24 20.92
N GLU A 135 -3.68 -11.26 21.59
CA GLU A 135 -2.88 -11.08 22.82
C GLU A 135 -1.72 -10.07 22.63
N ARG A 136 -1.09 -10.04 21.46
CA ARG A 136 0.04 -9.15 21.17
C ARG A 136 -0.39 -7.79 20.61
N LEU A 137 -1.50 -7.74 19.89
CA LEU A 137 -1.89 -6.58 19.07
C LEU A 137 -3.00 -5.74 19.70
N TYR A 138 -3.78 -6.28 20.62
CA TYR A 138 -4.92 -5.57 21.20
C TYR A 138 -4.51 -4.87 22.48
N ASP A 139 -4.22 -3.59 22.37
CA ASP A 139 -4.05 -2.68 23.49
C ASP A 139 -5.09 -1.54 23.40
N GLU A 140 -4.98 -0.60 24.34
CA GLU A 140 -5.89 0.53 24.42
C GLU A 140 -5.81 1.43 23.17
N HIS A 141 -4.60 1.68 22.66
CA HIS A 141 -4.38 2.49 21.47
C HIS A 141 -4.98 1.83 20.22
N ALA A 142 -4.76 0.53 20.06
CA ALA A 142 -5.32 -0.27 18.98
C ALA A 142 -6.86 -0.24 19.00
N LEU A 143 -7.49 -0.35 20.18
CA LEU A 143 -8.94 -0.27 20.31
C LEU A 143 -9.50 1.12 19.97
N ALA A 144 -8.73 2.20 20.18
CA ALA A 144 -9.10 3.56 19.81
C ALA A 144 -8.95 3.83 18.31
N THR A 145 -7.96 3.19 17.68
CA THR A 145 -7.57 3.46 16.29
C THR A 145 -8.24 2.53 15.27
N TYR A 146 -8.34 1.23 15.56
CA TYR A 146 -8.73 0.21 14.57
C TYR A 146 -10.13 -0.40 14.80
N ASP A 147 -10.69 -0.33 16.00
CA ASP A 147 -12.02 -0.90 16.28
C ASP A 147 -13.14 0.10 15.94
N THR A 148 -13.36 0.30 14.65
CA THR A 148 -14.37 1.19 14.08
C THR A 148 -15.69 0.47 13.82
N ALA A 149 -16.77 1.22 13.53
CA ALA A 149 -18.09 0.65 13.27
C ALA A 149 -18.18 -0.09 11.92
N ASP A 150 -17.30 0.25 10.97
CA ASP A 150 -17.17 -0.32 9.63
C ASP A 150 -16.11 -1.44 9.54
N ALA A 151 -15.45 -1.77 10.65
CA ALA A 151 -14.50 -2.88 10.69
C ALA A 151 -15.20 -4.20 10.27
N PRO A 152 -14.60 -5.03 9.40
CA PRO A 152 -15.20 -6.30 8.97
C PRO A 152 -15.55 -7.25 10.12
N MET A 153 -14.79 -7.18 11.20
CA MET A 153 -15.09 -7.81 12.46
C MET A 153 -14.45 -6.98 13.57
N ARG A 154 -15.25 -6.59 14.56
CA ARG A 154 -14.83 -5.78 15.69
C ARG A 154 -14.02 -6.59 16.69
N PHE A 155 -13.22 -5.91 17.51
CA PHE A 155 -12.32 -6.55 18.48
C PHE A 155 -13.08 -7.50 19.42
N SER A 156 -14.26 -7.10 19.90
CA SER A 156 -15.10 -7.97 20.74
C SER A 156 -15.51 -9.25 20.02
N GLU A 157 -15.85 -9.18 18.74
CA GLU A 157 -16.26 -10.35 17.95
C GLU A 157 -15.07 -11.29 17.71
N VAL A 158 -13.89 -10.73 17.46
CA VAL A 158 -12.63 -11.50 17.39
C VAL A 158 -12.36 -12.20 18.71
N ILE A 159 -12.45 -11.48 19.84
CA ILE A 159 -12.23 -12.04 21.18
C ILE A 159 -13.23 -13.17 21.48
N ASP A 160 -14.52 -12.94 21.22
CA ASP A 160 -15.58 -13.91 21.48
C ASP A 160 -15.43 -15.17 20.60
N LEU A 161 -15.13 -15.01 19.31
CA LEU A 161 -14.98 -16.12 18.38
C LEU A 161 -13.74 -16.97 18.66
N THR A 162 -12.63 -16.33 19.04
CA THR A 162 -11.33 -16.99 19.21
C THR A 162 -11.05 -17.42 20.66
N HIS A 163 -11.81 -16.88 21.61
CA HIS A 163 -11.56 -16.99 23.05
C HIS A 163 -10.16 -16.49 23.45
N ALA A 164 -9.72 -15.39 22.84
CA ALA A 164 -8.47 -14.71 23.20
C ALA A 164 -8.49 -14.35 24.69
N LYS A 165 -7.39 -14.63 25.40
CA LYS A 165 -7.27 -14.33 26.83
C LYS A 165 -6.38 -13.11 27.03
N PRO A 166 -6.80 -12.12 27.83
CA PRO A 166 -5.97 -10.96 28.09
C PRO A 166 -4.72 -11.35 28.92
N VAL A 167 -3.62 -10.69 28.63
CA VAL A 167 -2.34 -10.76 29.32
C VAL A 167 -2.24 -9.58 30.28
N GLY A 168 -2.32 -9.88 31.58
CA GLY A 168 -2.25 -8.87 32.64
C GLY A 168 -3.55 -8.08 32.83
N GLN A 169 -3.53 -7.15 33.78
CA GLN A 169 -4.72 -6.38 34.18
C GLN A 169 -5.11 -5.32 33.14
N ALA A 170 -4.14 -4.60 32.58
CA ALA A 170 -4.43 -3.53 31.61
C ALA A 170 -5.18 -4.06 30.37
N GLN A 171 -4.71 -5.15 29.77
CA GLN A 171 -5.38 -5.75 28.60
C GLN A 171 -6.74 -6.37 28.97
N ARG A 172 -6.92 -6.83 30.21
CA ARG A 172 -8.22 -7.32 30.68
C ARG A 172 -9.27 -6.23 30.64
N GLU A 173 -8.92 -5.01 31.04
CA GLU A 173 -9.83 -3.86 30.96
C GLU A 173 -10.15 -3.48 29.52
N VAL A 174 -9.17 -3.52 28.61
CA VAL A 174 -9.38 -3.31 27.17
C VAL A 174 -10.40 -4.33 26.61
N PHE A 175 -10.23 -5.62 26.92
CA PHE A 175 -11.11 -6.68 26.41
C PHE A 175 -12.54 -6.54 26.97
N GLN A 176 -12.66 -6.28 28.27
CA GLN A 176 -13.95 -6.06 28.91
C GLN A 176 -14.67 -4.84 28.32
N HIS A 177 -13.95 -3.74 28.13
CA HIS A 177 -14.50 -2.52 27.56
C HIS A 177 -14.93 -2.72 26.10
N ALA A 178 -14.12 -3.40 25.28
CA ALA A 178 -14.49 -3.74 23.90
C ALA A 178 -15.82 -4.52 23.84
N ALA A 179 -15.98 -5.53 24.72
CA ALA A 179 -17.19 -6.34 24.79
C ALA A 179 -18.42 -5.55 25.27
N GLN A 180 -18.26 -4.72 26.29
CA GLN A 180 -19.34 -3.89 26.83
C GLN A 180 -19.80 -2.85 25.82
N ARG A 181 -18.86 -2.20 25.12
CA ARG A 181 -19.15 -1.19 24.08
C ARG A 181 -20.00 -1.77 22.95
N LEU A 182 -19.70 -2.99 22.50
CA LEU A 182 -20.49 -3.64 21.47
C LEU A 182 -21.91 -4.00 21.94
N ARG A 183 -22.04 -4.52 23.17
CA ARG A 183 -23.34 -5.00 23.71
C ARG A 183 -24.29 -3.88 24.08
N LEU A 184 -23.78 -2.80 24.65
CA LEU A 184 -24.60 -1.75 25.26
C LEU A 184 -24.71 -0.49 24.40
N GLY A 185 -23.90 -0.38 23.34
CA GLY A 185 -23.78 0.81 22.51
C GLY A 185 -23.03 1.95 23.21
N SER A 186 -23.38 2.24 24.47
CA SER A 186 -22.69 3.19 25.35
C SER A 186 -22.35 2.52 26.68
N HIS A 187 -21.07 2.59 27.07
CA HIS A 187 -20.59 2.08 28.35
C HIS A 187 -19.53 3.04 28.92
N PRO A 188 -19.56 3.38 30.22
CA PRO A 188 -18.55 4.23 30.84
C PRO A 188 -17.14 3.68 30.62
N VAL A 189 -16.19 4.56 30.30
CA VAL A 189 -14.80 4.15 30.10
C VAL A 189 -14.13 3.89 31.46
N PRO A 190 -13.57 2.68 31.71
CA PRO A 190 -12.85 2.37 32.95
C PRO A 190 -11.72 3.34 33.26
N GLU A 191 -11.42 3.57 34.54
CA GLU A 191 -10.41 4.53 34.99
C GLU A 191 -8.99 4.23 34.49
N ALA A 192 -8.61 2.95 34.38
CA ALA A 192 -7.27 2.61 33.91
C ALA A 192 -7.09 2.78 32.39
N LEU A 193 -8.19 2.93 31.63
CA LEU A 193 -8.15 3.20 30.20
C LEU A 193 -8.02 4.71 29.94
N THR A 194 -6.82 5.23 30.19
CA THR A 194 -6.51 6.67 30.14
C THR A 194 -6.66 7.28 28.73
N THR A 195 -6.29 6.57 27.68
CA THR A 195 -6.40 7.02 26.28
C THR A 195 -7.85 7.15 25.87
N LEU A 196 -8.65 6.13 26.15
CA LEU A 196 -10.07 6.09 25.84
C LEU A 196 -10.86 7.08 26.70
N ARG A 197 -10.42 7.35 27.94
CA ARG A 197 -11.00 8.40 28.77
C ARG A 197 -10.72 9.79 28.22
N ALA A 198 -9.47 10.08 27.87
CA ALA A 198 -9.12 11.34 27.22
C ALA A 198 -9.97 11.54 25.95
N ARG A 199 -10.14 10.48 25.17
CA ARG A 199 -10.99 10.50 23.98
C ARG A 199 -12.48 10.70 24.28
N ALA A 200 -13.03 10.02 25.29
CA ALA A 200 -14.42 10.20 25.70
C ALA A 200 -14.68 11.62 26.22
N GLN A 201 -13.72 12.20 26.95
CA GLN A 201 -13.78 13.59 27.40
C GLN A 201 -13.82 14.55 26.21
N LEU A 202 -12.95 14.37 25.21
CA LEU A 202 -13.00 15.15 23.97
C LEU A 202 -14.34 14.99 23.25
N GLN A 203 -14.84 13.77 23.10
CA GLN A 203 -16.11 13.50 22.42
C GLN A 203 -17.31 14.13 23.14
N ALA A 204 -17.27 14.23 24.46
CA ALA A 204 -18.31 14.86 25.28
C ALA A 204 -18.33 16.39 25.14
N LEU A 205 -17.28 17.02 24.61
CA LEU A 205 -17.26 18.47 24.39
C LEU A 205 -18.33 18.86 23.35
N PRO A 206 -19.20 19.84 23.68
CA PRO A 206 -20.13 20.43 22.72
C PRO A 206 -19.38 21.00 21.52
N ALA A 207 -19.97 20.90 20.32
CA ALA A 207 -19.31 21.27 19.07
C ALA A 207 -18.76 22.70 19.09
N GLU A 208 -19.52 23.64 19.68
CA GLU A 208 -19.17 25.05 19.82
C GLU A 208 -17.96 25.32 20.75
N GLN A 209 -17.55 24.34 21.56
CA GLN A 209 -16.42 24.45 22.51
C GLN A 209 -15.15 23.76 21.99
N ARG A 210 -15.24 22.92 20.96
CA ARG A 210 -14.12 22.09 20.47
C ARG A 210 -12.95 22.93 19.98
N VAL A 211 -13.22 23.95 19.16
CA VAL A 211 -12.19 24.85 18.62
C VAL A 211 -11.48 25.61 19.74
N ARG A 212 -12.21 26.14 20.73
CA ARG A 212 -11.63 26.87 21.88
C ARG A 212 -10.71 26.01 22.73
N THR A 213 -10.96 24.70 22.78
CA THR A 213 -10.11 23.75 23.51
C THR A 213 -8.71 23.66 22.89
N LEU A 214 -8.59 23.98 21.59
CA LEU A 214 -7.31 23.97 20.88
C LEU A 214 -6.48 25.25 21.04
N ASP A 215 -7.03 26.28 21.69
CA ASP A 215 -6.29 27.50 22.02
C ASP A 215 -5.47 27.36 23.32
N GLY A 216 -5.65 26.27 24.07
CA GLY A 216 -4.90 25.96 25.28
C GLY A 216 -3.48 25.48 25.00
N LEU A 217 -2.54 25.80 25.91
CA LEU A 217 -1.15 25.35 25.82
C LEU A 217 -0.98 23.82 25.92
N ASP A 218 -1.99 23.11 26.41
CA ASP A 218 -2.01 21.65 26.60
C ASP A 218 -2.78 20.89 25.51
N ALA A 219 -3.28 21.57 24.47
CA ALA A 219 -4.08 20.95 23.41
C ALA A 219 -3.34 19.80 22.72
N ALA A 220 -2.05 19.99 22.41
CA ALA A 220 -1.25 18.96 21.76
C ALA A 220 -1.10 17.69 22.62
N ASP A 221 -0.82 17.86 23.91
CA ASP A 221 -0.71 16.75 24.86
C ASP A 221 -2.04 16.04 25.07
N MET A 222 -3.15 16.80 25.11
CA MET A 222 -4.49 16.25 25.23
C MET A 222 -4.85 15.37 24.02
N LEU A 223 -4.57 15.85 22.81
CA LEU A 223 -4.86 15.13 21.57
C LEU A 223 -3.96 13.91 21.38
N ALA A 224 -2.67 14.02 21.72
CA ALA A 224 -1.75 12.90 21.74
C ALA A 224 -2.21 11.81 22.73
N LYS A 225 -2.64 12.20 23.94
CA LYS A 225 -3.20 11.28 24.95
C LYS A 225 -4.47 10.60 24.47
N ALA A 226 -5.29 11.25 23.64
CA ALA A 226 -6.53 10.67 23.11
C ALA A 226 -6.32 9.79 21.87
N ALA A 227 -5.08 9.68 21.37
CA ALA A 227 -4.72 8.94 20.16
C ALA A 227 -5.62 9.31 18.97
N MET A 228 -5.94 10.59 18.81
CA MET A 228 -6.77 11.05 17.70
C MET A 228 -5.96 11.13 16.41
N THR A 229 -6.37 10.36 15.40
CA THR A 229 -5.84 10.54 14.04
C THR A 229 -6.36 11.84 13.43
N TRP A 230 -5.72 12.32 12.35
CA TRP A 230 -6.20 13.50 11.63
C TRP A 230 -7.65 13.35 11.12
N GLN A 231 -8.05 12.15 10.69
CA GLN A 231 -9.42 11.87 10.23
C GLN A 231 -10.42 11.98 11.37
N GLN A 232 -10.06 11.41 12.52
CA GLN A 232 -10.87 11.48 13.72
C GLN A 232 -10.96 12.91 14.26
N MET A 233 -9.87 13.67 14.15
CA MET A 233 -9.81 15.10 14.48
C MET A 233 -10.75 15.91 13.58
N SER A 234 -10.65 15.73 12.26
CA SER A 234 -11.51 16.42 11.29
C SER A 234 -13.00 16.12 11.54
N ALA A 235 -13.35 14.84 11.73
CA ALA A 235 -14.72 14.43 12.03
C ALA A 235 -15.21 14.97 13.39
N TRP A 236 -14.35 15.00 14.40
CA TRP A 236 -14.67 15.53 15.72
C TRP A 236 -14.84 17.05 15.71
N LEU A 237 -13.99 17.80 15.01
CA LEU A 237 -14.14 19.25 14.91
C LEU A 237 -15.42 19.62 14.17
N ASN A 238 -15.79 18.85 13.14
CA ASN A 238 -16.90 19.19 12.24
C ASN A 238 -16.81 20.64 11.74
N GLY A 239 -15.59 21.04 11.40
CA GLY A 239 -15.20 22.41 11.09
C GLY A 239 -13.84 22.44 10.42
N GLU A 240 -13.30 23.64 10.26
CA GLU A 240 -12.05 23.87 9.55
C GLU A 240 -10.84 23.31 10.31
N MET A 241 -9.95 22.63 9.60
CA MET A 241 -8.63 22.21 10.10
C MET A 241 -7.67 23.40 9.97
N THR A 242 -7.63 24.25 11.00
CA THR A 242 -6.73 25.42 11.04
C THR A 242 -5.27 25.02 11.17
N ASP A 243 -4.35 25.99 11.02
CA ASP A 243 -2.91 25.81 11.22
C ASP A 243 -2.57 25.14 12.57
N LYS A 244 -3.18 25.58 13.67
CA LYS A 244 -2.98 25.01 15.02
C LYS A 244 -3.44 23.57 15.11
N VAL A 245 -4.57 23.24 14.48
CA VAL A 245 -5.12 21.88 14.47
C VAL A 245 -4.16 20.96 13.73
N TRP A 246 -3.72 21.38 12.54
CA TRP A 246 -2.76 20.62 11.75
C TRP A 246 -1.44 20.44 12.48
N ALA A 247 -0.88 21.51 13.07
CA ALA A 247 0.33 21.46 13.87
C ALA A 247 0.23 20.42 15.01
N THR A 248 -0.95 20.26 15.59
CA THR A 248 -1.18 19.28 16.66
C THR A 248 -1.15 17.83 16.17
N VAL A 249 -1.74 17.53 15.02
CA VAL A 249 -1.81 16.14 14.52
C VAL A 249 -0.58 15.73 13.71
N LEU A 250 0.18 16.69 13.17
CA LEU A 250 1.34 16.47 12.29
C LEU A 250 2.38 15.48 12.84
N PRO A 251 2.76 15.50 14.14
CA PRO A 251 3.70 14.54 14.71
C PRO A 251 3.22 13.09 14.65
N SER A 252 1.90 12.86 14.77
CA SER A 252 1.30 11.53 14.73
C SER A 252 1.08 10.99 13.31
N MET A 253 1.11 11.87 12.30
CA MET A 253 0.89 11.49 10.91
C MET A 253 2.09 10.72 10.36
N SER A 254 1.81 9.70 9.56
CA SER A 254 2.85 9.02 8.77
C SER A 254 3.43 9.96 7.72
N TYR A 255 4.65 9.66 7.26
CA TYR A 255 5.31 10.43 6.19
C TYR A 255 4.39 10.62 4.96
N ARG A 256 3.76 9.53 4.50
CA ARG A 256 2.86 9.56 3.34
C ARG A 256 1.57 10.34 3.61
N GLN A 257 1.05 10.30 4.84
CA GLN A 257 -0.06 11.17 5.23
C GLN A 257 0.34 12.65 5.17
N ARG A 258 1.54 13.01 5.65
CA ARG A 258 2.04 14.40 5.53
C ARG A 258 2.14 14.83 4.07
N LEU A 259 2.65 13.99 3.18
CA LEU A 259 2.67 14.25 1.73
C LEU A 259 1.27 14.48 1.15
N ALA A 260 0.33 13.59 1.46
CA ALA A 260 -1.03 13.64 0.92
C ALA A 260 -1.81 14.90 1.35
N HIS A 261 -1.42 15.53 2.47
CA HIS A 261 -2.08 16.70 3.04
C HIS A 261 -1.28 18.01 2.89
N LEU A 262 -0.21 18.04 2.09
CA LEU A 262 0.59 19.28 1.93
C LEU A 262 -0.22 20.48 1.45
N ARG A 263 -1.17 20.26 0.52
CA ARG A 263 -2.06 21.33 0.07
C ARG A 263 -2.93 21.87 1.18
N ASP A 264 -3.38 21.00 2.08
CA ASP A 264 -4.20 21.40 3.23
C ASP A 264 -3.36 22.22 4.21
N PHE A 265 -2.10 21.82 4.44
CA PHE A 265 -1.15 22.55 5.28
C PHE A 265 -0.83 23.95 4.72
N GLU A 266 -0.61 24.04 3.40
CA GLU A 266 -0.37 25.30 2.71
C GLU A 266 -1.60 26.21 2.79
N THR A 267 -2.79 25.67 2.53
CA THR A 267 -4.05 26.43 2.55
C THR A 267 -4.38 26.93 3.95
N ALA A 268 -4.14 26.11 4.98
CA ALA A 268 -4.32 26.49 6.38
C ALA A 268 -3.30 27.53 6.86
N GLY A 269 -2.20 27.72 6.12
CA GLY A 269 -1.15 28.68 6.46
C GLY A 269 -0.35 28.26 7.70
N LEU A 270 0.18 27.03 7.71
CA LEU A 270 1.01 26.53 8.83
C LEU A 270 2.07 27.56 9.28
N ALA A 271 2.13 27.76 10.59
CA ALA A 271 3.12 28.64 11.22
C ALA A 271 4.55 28.27 10.82
N GLY A 272 5.41 29.28 10.67
CA GLY A 272 6.77 29.16 10.14
C GLY A 272 7.57 28.01 10.76
N GLU A 273 7.70 27.99 12.07
CA GLU A 273 8.49 26.97 12.80
C GLU A 273 7.97 25.54 12.57
N VAL A 274 6.65 25.35 12.52
CA VAL A 274 6.02 24.04 12.29
C VAL A 274 6.22 23.59 10.84
N ALA A 275 6.05 24.52 9.89
CA ALA A 275 6.28 24.25 8.48
C ALA A 275 7.76 23.94 8.21
N ASP A 276 8.70 24.66 8.85
CA ASP A 276 10.13 24.43 8.72
C ASP A 276 10.54 23.06 9.28
N TRP A 277 9.97 22.66 10.44
CA TRP A 277 10.14 21.31 10.96
C TRP A 277 9.61 20.24 9.97
N ALA A 278 8.41 20.44 9.43
CA ALA A 278 7.83 19.51 8.46
C ALA A 278 8.66 19.44 7.17
N CYS A 279 9.18 20.56 6.67
CA CYS A 279 10.12 20.59 5.54
C CYS A 279 11.39 19.80 5.83
N ALA A 280 12.00 19.97 7.01
CA ALA A 280 13.19 19.24 7.40
C ALA A 280 12.94 17.72 7.45
N GLU A 281 11.82 17.29 8.03
CA GLU A 281 11.41 15.88 8.06
C GLU A 281 11.15 15.31 6.65
N LEU A 282 10.53 16.08 5.76
CA LEU A 282 10.26 15.64 4.38
C LEU A 282 11.56 15.54 3.55
N ALA A 283 12.53 16.40 3.80
CA ALA A 283 13.82 16.38 3.11
C ALA A 283 14.77 15.29 3.63
N GLU A 284 14.57 14.77 4.84
CA GLU A 284 15.49 13.84 5.48
C GLU A 284 15.45 12.44 4.82
N GLU A 285 16.61 11.97 4.33
CA GLU A 285 16.77 10.64 3.71
C GLU A 285 16.20 9.50 4.57
N GLY A 286 16.47 9.52 5.88
CA GLY A 286 16.00 8.49 6.82
C GLY A 286 14.48 8.48 6.95
N SER A 287 13.83 9.64 6.90
CA SER A 287 12.37 9.76 6.90
C SER A 287 11.75 9.28 5.60
N VAL A 288 12.33 9.64 4.44
CA VAL A 288 11.89 9.14 3.12
C VAL A 288 11.95 7.61 3.08
N ALA A 289 13.08 7.02 3.52
CA ALA A 289 13.28 5.58 3.53
C ALA A 289 12.32 4.83 4.48
N ARG A 290 12.11 5.35 5.71
CA ARG A 290 11.14 4.77 6.66
C ARG A 290 9.70 4.91 6.16
N GLY A 291 9.39 6.06 5.55
CA GLY A 291 8.07 6.37 4.99
C GLY A 291 7.73 5.58 3.74
N ARG A 292 8.76 5.04 3.07
CA ARG A 292 8.66 4.31 1.79
C ARG A 292 7.91 5.10 0.71
N ALA A 293 8.13 6.41 0.70
CA ALA A 293 7.51 7.29 -0.28
C ALA A 293 8.22 7.17 -1.62
N MET A 294 7.44 7.12 -2.69
CA MET A 294 7.93 6.81 -4.03
C MET A 294 7.80 8.03 -4.95
N PRO A 295 8.51 8.07 -6.10
CA PRO A 295 8.59 9.27 -6.93
C PRO A 295 7.27 9.86 -7.41
N VAL A 296 6.30 9.02 -7.83
CA VAL A 296 5.02 9.53 -8.39
C VAL A 296 4.18 10.18 -7.30
N GLU A 297 4.11 9.58 -6.12
CA GLU A 297 3.47 10.16 -4.93
C GLU A 297 4.12 11.50 -4.50
N ILE A 298 5.45 11.57 -4.45
CA ILE A 298 6.15 12.82 -4.08
C ILE A 298 5.91 13.91 -5.13
N LEU A 299 5.88 13.56 -6.43
CA LEU A 299 5.53 14.53 -7.47
C LEU A 299 4.10 15.05 -7.30
N ALA A 300 3.14 14.18 -7.00
CA ALA A 300 1.76 14.60 -6.77
C ALA A 300 1.68 15.62 -5.63
N ALA A 301 2.42 15.39 -4.55
CA ALA A 301 2.57 16.32 -3.45
C ALA A 301 3.22 17.65 -3.90
N TYR A 302 4.33 17.61 -4.65
CA TYR A 302 5.02 18.79 -5.21
C TYR A 302 4.10 19.66 -6.08
N ARG A 303 3.30 19.02 -6.95
CA ARG A 303 2.36 19.73 -7.83
C ARG A 303 1.15 20.29 -7.10
N SER A 304 0.82 19.76 -5.91
CA SER A 304 -0.30 20.26 -5.11
C SER A 304 -0.01 21.60 -4.43
N VAL A 305 1.27 21.98 -4.30
CA VAL A 305 1.75 23.22 -3.65
C VAL A 305 2.80 23.94 -4.52
N PRO A 306 2.43 24.45 -5.70
CA PRO A 306 3.39 25.05 -6.63
C PRO A 306 4.00 26.36 -6.09
N ALA A 307 5.30 26.57 -6.33
CA ALA A 307 6.05 27.76 -5.93
C ALA A 307 5.92 28.09 -4.43
N SER A 308 5.94 27.06 -3.59
CA SER A 308 5.78 27.15 -2.14
C SER A 308 7.09 26.88 -1.41
N ARG A 309 7.09 27.10 -0.09
CA ARG A 309 8.22 26.75 0.78
C ARG A 309 8.59 25.26 0.75
N TRP A 310 7.65 24.40 0.37
CA TRP A 310 7.82 22.95 0.34
C TRP A 310 8.68 22.47 -0.83
N SER A 311 8.84 23.29 -1.89
CA SER A 311 9.47 22.87 -3.15
C SER A 311 10.87 22.29 -2.94
N TRP A 312 11.73 22.96 -2.16
CA TRP A 312 13.08 22.46 -1.90
C TRP A 312 13.08 21.12 -1.17
N ALA A 313 12.26 20.99 -0.11
CA ALA A 313 12.17 19.75 0.66
C ALA A 313 11.67 18.58 -0.19
N LEU A 314 10.68 18.83 -1.05
CA LEU A 314 10.13 17.83 -1.95
C LEU A 314 11.09 17.44 -3.09
N GLU A 315 11.93 18.36 -3.55
CA GLU A 315 13.03 18.05 -4.47
C GLU A 315 14.08 17.13 -3.84
N GLN A 316 14.44 17.36 -2.57
CA GLN A 316 15.30 16.45 -1.81
C GLN A 316 14.62 15.10 -1.61
N ALA A 317 13.35 15.09 -1.18
CA ALA A 317 12.56 13.87 -1.01
C ALA A 317 12.51 13.04 -2.29
N LEU A 318 12.29 13.68 -3.44
CA LEU A 318 12.23 13.01 -4.74
C LEU A 318 13.59 12.39 -5.10
N SER A 319 14.69 13.09 -4.82
CA SER A 319 16.04 12.59 -5.04
C SER A 319 16.34 11.38 -4.14
N HIS A 320 16.01 11.45 -2.84
CA HIS A 320 16.17 10.32 -1.92
C HIS A 320 15.25 9.14 -2.25
N SER A 321 14.05 9.40 -2.75
CA SER A 321 13.08 8.35 -3.15
C SER A 321 13.62 7.45 -4.26
N LEU A 322 14.57 7.95 -5.07
CA LEU A 322 15.21 7.16 -6.11
C LEU A 322 15.82 5.89 -5.52
N ALA A 323 16.34 5.88 -4.29
CA ALA A 323 16.90 4.69 -3.62
C ALA A 323 15.94 3.48 -3.60
N GLN A 324 14.63 3.73 -3.65
CA GLN A 324 13.59 2.71 -3.60
C GLN A 324 13.15 2.21 -4.99
N VAL A 325 13.55 2.90 -6.05
CA VAL A 325 13.27 2.51 -7.45
C VAL A 325 14.25 1.41 -7.86
N PRO A 326 13.80 0.31 -8.48
CA PRO A 326 14.71 -0.77 -8.87
C PRO A 326 15.68 -0.30 -9.97
N ALA A 327 16.90 -0.83 -9.92
CA ALA A 327 17.77 -0.81 -11.08
C ALA A 327 17.33 -1.92 -12.05
N LEU A 328 17.10 -1.57 -13.30
CA LEU A 328 16.71 -2.51 -14.34
C LEU A 328 17.96 -2.99 -15.09
N SER A 329 18.15 -4.30 -15.17
CA SER A 329 19.16 -4.89 -16.05
C SER A 329 18.70 -4.92 -17.50
N GLY A 330 19.66 -5.00 -18.42
CA GLY A 330 19.39 -5.01 -19.85
C GLY A 330 19.05 -3.62 -20.41
N ARG A 331 19.00 -3.52 -21.73
CA ARG A 331 18.60 -2.34 -22.48
C ARG A 331 17.09 -2.15 -22.36
N THR A 332 16.66 -1.01 -21.83
CA THR A 332 15.23 -0.72 -21.65
C THR A 332 14.85 0.49 -22.48
N LEU A 333 13.79 0.37 -23.27
CA LEU A 333 13.13 1.51 -23.90
C LEU A 333 11.92 1.91 -23.07
N ILE A 334 11.78 3.20 -22.76
CA ILE A 334 10.56 3.77 -22.18
C ILE A 334 9.99 4.80 -23.15
N LEU A 335 8.82 4.49 -23.69
CA LEU A 335 8.01 5.36 -24.54
C LEU A 335 6.98 6.09 -23.69
N VAL A 336 7.09 7.41 -23.62
CA VAL A 336 6.23 8.28 -22.83
C VAL A 336 5.25 9.02 -23.74
N ASP A 337 3.97 8.67 -23.63
CA ASP A 337 2.90 9.36 -24.34
C ASP A 337 2.70 10.77 -23.76
N ARG A 338 2.89 11.78 -24.61
CA ARG A 338 2.63 13.19 -24.34
C ARG A 338 1.46 13.71 -25.19
N SER A 339 0.59 12.85 -25.71
CA SER A 339 -0.62 13.25 -26.43
C SER A 339 -1.56 14.08 -25.56
N ALA A 340 -2.52 14.77 -26.19
CA ALA A 340 -3.52 15.56 -25.47
C ALA A 340 -4.35 14.71 -24.49
N ALA A 341 -4.57 13.42 -24.77
CA ALA A 341 -5.29 12.49 -23.88
C ALA A 341 -4.54 12.24 -22.57
N MET A 342 -3.22 12.47 -22.54
CA MET A 342 -2.38 12.29 -21.37
C MET A 342 -2.35 13.50 -20.43
N ALA A 343 -3.02 14.62 -20.74
CA ALA A 343 -2.88 15.89 -20.00
C ALA A 343 -2.89 15.75 -18.45
N SER A 344 -3.77 14.91 -17.88
CA SER A 344 -3.85 14.70 -16.43
C SER A 344 -2.86 13.67 -15.85
N ARG A 345 -2.13 12.94 -16.70
CA ARG A 345 -1.25 11.80 -16.34
C ARG A 345 0.19 11.98 -16.81
N ALA A 346 0.44 12.93 -17.71
CA ALA A 346 1.70 13.04 -18.43
C ALA A 346 2.88 13.32 -17.49
N ASP A 347 2.66 14.07 -16.40
CA ASP A 347 3.68 14.33 -15.39
C ASP A 347 4.02 13.07 -14.56
N ALA A 348 3.01 12.29 -14.18
CA ALA A 348 3.24 10.99 -13.53
C ALA A 348 4.02 10.05 -14.46
N ALA A 349 3.69 10.03 -15.76
CA ALA A 349 4.42 9.26 -16.77
C ALA A 349 5.89 9.71 -16.86
N ALA A 350 6.12 11.03 -16.96
CA ALA A 350 7.45 11.61 -17.08
C ALA A 350 8.31 11.34 -15.83
N VAL A 351 7.76 11.46 -14.62
CA VAL A 351 8.49 11.15 -13.37
C VAL A 351 8.79 9.67 -13.25
N PHE A 352 7.84 8.80 -13.59
CA PHE A 352 8.06 7.36 -13.58
C PHE A 352 9.23 6.98 -14.51
N ALA A 353 9.21 7.51 -15.74
CA ALA A 353 10.25 7.31 -16.73
C ALA A 353 11.62 7.89 -16.28
N ALA A 354 11.62 9.13 -15.78
CA ALA A 354 12.82 9.80 -15.30
C ALA A 354 13.46 9.05 -14.11
N ALA A 355 12.66 8.55 -13.18
CA ALA A 355 13.15 7.81 -12.03
C ALA A 355 13.83 6.50 -12.44
N LEU A 356 13.24 5.75 -13.38
CA LEU A 356 13.87 4.54 -13.93
C LEU A 356 15.17 4.88 -14.67
N ALA A 357 15.19 5.95 -15.46
CA ALA A 357 16.37 6.36 -16.20
C ALA A 357 17.54 6.78 -15.31
N LEU A 358 17.26 7.51 -14.23
CA LEU A 358 18.27 7.91 -13.25
C LEU A 358 18.82 6.73 -12.44
N ARG A 359 18.02 5.68 -12.25
CA ARG A 359 18.44 4.45 -11.55
C ARG A 359 19.09 3.40 -12.44
N SER A 360 18.88 3.51 -13.76
CA SER A 360 19.26 2.48 -14.72
C SER A 360 19.86 3.14 -15.95
N PRO A 361 21.21 3.28 -16.05
CA PRO A 361 21.87 3.94 -17.17
C PRO A 361 21.59 3.32 -18.55
N SER A 362 21.07 2.09 -18.59
CA SER A 362 20.67 1.38 -19.81
C SER A 362 19.25 1.69 -20.29
N VAL A 363 18.56 2.62 -19.62
CA VAL A 363 17.23 3.10 -20.01
C VAL A 363 17.35 4.22 -21.03
N GLU A 364 16.70 4.04 -22.16
CA GLU A 364 16.47 5.05 -23.19
C GLU A 364 15.05 5.60 -23.04
N LEU A 365 14.93 6.93 -22.99
CA LEU A 365 13.63 7.60 -22.93
C LEU A 365 13.29 8.18 -24.29
N VAL A 366 12.05 7.96 -24.72
CA VAL A 366 11.49 8.52 -25.95
C VAL A 366 10.12 9.10 -25.61
N GLU A 367 9.85 10.32 -26.04
CA GLU A 367 8.48 10.86 -26.01
C GLU A 367 7.79 10.68 -27.36
N PHE A 368 6.46 10.61 -27.36
CA PHE A 368 5.64 10.70 -28.56
C PHE A 368 4.35 11.50 -28.31
N GLY A 369 3.62 11.84 -29.38
CA GLY A 369 2.41 12.66 -29.33
C GLY A 369 2.63 14.00 -30.06
N PRO A 370 3.25 15.01 -29.44
CA PRO A 370 3.64 16.26 -30.11
C PRO A 370 4.75 16.05 -31.14
N ALA A 371 5.71 15.19 -30.82
CA ALA A 371 6.82 14.76 -31.67
C ALA A 371 7.35 13.43 -31.16
N THR A 372 7.92 12.58 -32.01
CA THR A 372 8.73 11.43 -31.55
C THR A 372 10.19 11.81 -31.50
N ARG A 373 10.78 11.81 -30.30
CA ARG A 373 12.20 12.07 -30.12
C ARG A 373 12.77 11.45 -28.85
N PRO A 374 14.08 11.18 -28.81
CA PRO A 374 14.78 10.87 -27.57
C PRO A 374 14.68 12.01 -26.55
N VAL A 375 14.65 11.63 -25.27
CA VAL A 375 14.74 12.53 -24.12
C VAL A 375 15.94 12.10 -23.29
N THR A 376 16.94 12.95 -23.15
CA THR A 376 18.11 12.64 -22.31
C THR A 376 17.76 12.84 -20.83
N ALA A 377 18.12 11.91 -19.96
CA ALA A 377 18.03 12.10 -18.51
C ALA A 377 18.91 13.27 -18.05
N ALA A 378 18.42 14.07 -17.11
CA ALA A 378 19.15 15.19 -16.50
C ALA A 378 19.85 14.78 -15.20
N ALA A 379 20.32 15.74 -14.41
CA ALA A 379 20.92 15.48 -13.10
C ALA A 379 19.89 15.15 -12.01
N SER A 380 18.63 15.55 -12.18
CA SER A 380 17.55 15.28 -11.23
C SER A 380 16.27 14.85 -11.96
N VAL A 381 15.31 14.31 -11.18
CA VAL A 381 14.01 13.87 -11.69
C VAL A 381 13.26 15.04 -12.33
N LEU A 382 13.09 16.16 -11.61
CA LEU A 382 12.36 17.33 -12.14
C LEU A 382 13.04 17.91 -13.39
N ALA A 383 14.37 18.04 -13.39
CA ALA A 383 15.08 18.52 -14.57
C ALA A 383 14.95 17.57 -15.78
N THR A 384 14.71 16.27 -15.55
CA THR A 384 14.40 15.31 -16.62
C THR A 384 12.96 15.49 -17.10
N VAL A 385 12.01 15.69 -16.19
CA VAL A 385 10.60 15.97 -16.51
C VAL A 385 10.47 17.23 -17.38
N ASP A 386 11.21 18.29 -17.06
CA ASP A 386 11.19 19.56 -17.79
C ASP A 386 11.73 19.46 -19.24
N ARG A 387 12.41 18.35 -19.58
CA ARG A 387 12.86 18.07 -20.96
C ARG A 387 11.78 17.45 -21.84
N PHE A 388 10.69 16.96 -21.26
CA PHE A 388 9.54 16.49 -22.02
C PHE A 388 8.74 17.68 -22.56
N SER A 389 8.20 17.53 -23.77
CA SER A 389 7.34 18.54 -24.38
C SER A 389 6.02 18.67 -23.62
N ALA A 390 5.40 19.86 -23.67
CA ALA A 390 4.02 20.02 -23.23
C ALA A 390 3.10 19.05 -23.98
N THR A 391 2.00 18.62 -23.34
CA THR A 391 1.12 17.63 -23.97
C THR A 391 0.41 18.19 -25.20
N GLY A 392 0.27 17.38 -26.24
CA GLY A 392 -0.34 17.78 -27.51
C GLY A 392 -0.03 16.82 -28.66
N GLY A 393 -0.35 17.24 -29.88
CA GLY A 393 -0.13 16.46 -31.09
C GLY A 393 -1.08 15.26 -31.27
N ALA A 394 -0.98 14.63 -32.44
CA ALA A 394 -1.89 13.57 -32.89
C ALA A 394 -1.16 12.26 -33.21
N GLN A 395 0.15 12.19 -32.95
CA GLN A 395 0.93 11.00 -33.28
C GLN A 395 0.59 9.86 -32.31
N THR A 396 0.28 8.69 -32.86
CA THR A 396 -0.11 7.54 -32.07
C THR A 396 1.08 6.66 -31.68
N VAL A 397 0.85 5.78 -30.70
CA VAL A 397 1.83 4.78 -30.27
C VAL A 397 2.25 3.86 -31.42
N ALA A 398 1.32 3.44 -32.29
CA ALA A 398 1.64 2.59 -33.45
C ALA A 398 2.58 3.27 -34.45
N GLN A 399 2.57 4.61 -34.50
CA GLN A 399 3.47 5.38 -35.35
C GLN A 399 4.86 5.59 -34.73
N ALA A 400 4.94 5.65 -33.40
CA ALA A 400 6.19 5.92 -32.68
C ALA A 400 7.02 4.66 -32.41
N VAL A 401 6.35 3.55 -32.04
CA VAL A 401 6.99 2.29 -31.62
C VAL A 401 7.98 1.74 -32.66
N PRO A 402 7.63 1.59 -33.96
CA PRO A 402 8.52 0.93 -34.92
C PRO A 402 9.90 1.58 -35.08
N ALA A 403 10.03 2.88 -34.78
CA ALA A 403 11.29 3.61 -34.95
C ALA A 403 12.33 3.33 -33.85
N TYR A 404 11.94 2.75 -32.71
CA TYR A 404 12.82 2.67 -31.52
C TYR A 404 12.90 1.28 -30.88
N VAL A 405 12.02 0.33 -31.21
CA VAL A 405 11.93 -0.96 -30.49
C VAL A 405 13.06 -1.95 -30.73
N GLU A 406 13.90 -1.74 -31.75
CA GLU A 406 14.96 -2.69 -32.07
C GLU A 406 16.13 -2.62 -31.07
N GLY A 407 16.52 -3.79 -30.56
CA GLY A 407 17.72 -3.94 -29.73
C GLY A 407 17.53 -3.67 -28.23
N HIS A 408 16.28 -3.64 -27.74
CA HIS A 408 16.00 -3.52 -26.30
C HIS A 408 15.52 -4.86 -25.73
N ASP A 409 15.99 -5.16 -24.52
CA ASP A 409 15.56 -6.32 -23.74
C ASP A 409 14.18 -6.10 -23.13
N ARG A 410 13.76 -4.84 -22.96
CA ARG A 410 12.51 -4.44 -22.32
C ARG A 410 11.93 -3.18 -22.97
N ILE A 411 10.61 -3.17 -23.17
CA ILE A 411 9.89 -2.01 -23.69
C ILE A 411 8.74 -1.67 -22.72
N ILE A 412 8.76 -0.45 -22.22
CA ILE A 412 7.72 0.11 -21.35
C ILE A 412 7.02 1.22 -22.13
N VAL A 413 5.70 1.13 -22.25
CA VAL A 413 4.87 2.16 -22.88
C VAL A 413 3.97 2.77 -21.82
N LEU A 414 4.14 4.06 -21.54
CA LEU A 414 3.28 4.82 -20.63
C LEU A 414 2.27 5.59 -21.47
N THR A 415 0.98 5.22 -21.43
CA THR A 415 -0.02 5.71 -22.38
C THR A 415 -1.41 5.87 -21.75
N HIS A 416 -2.35 6.49 -22.46
CA HIS A 416 -3.72 6.63 -22.01
C HIS A 416 -4.47 5.29 -22.09
N PRO A 417 -5.40 4.95 -21.17
CA PRO A 417 -6.18 3.71 -21.25
C PRO A 417 -6.85 3.46 -22.61
N GLY A 418 -7.32 4.52 -23.27
CA GLY A 418 -7.93 4.45 -24.60
C GLY A 418 -6.98 4.04 -25.73
N ALA A 419 -5.66 4.14 -25.54
CA ALA A 419 -4.63 3.74 -26.51
C ALA A 419 -3.90 2.44 -26.10
N ALA A 420 -4.25 1.83 -24.98
CA ALA A 420 -3.55 0.65 -24.44
C ALA A 420 -3.62 -0.56 -25.39
N VAL A 421 -4.77 -0.80 -26.02
CA VAL A 421 -4.92 -1.92 -26.98
C VAL A 421 -4.03 -1.72 -28.21
N GLU A 422 -4.03 -0.51 -28.76
CA GLU A 422 -3.15 -0.14 -29.89
C GLU A 422 -1.68 -0.29 -29.50
N ALA A 423 -1.30 0.16 -28.29
CA ALA A 423 0.07 0.02 -27.78
C ALA A 423 0.49 -1.46 -27.69
N VAL A 424 -0.36 -2.33 -27.12
CA VAL A 424 -0.09 -3.78 -27.04
C VAL A 424 0.07 -4.41 -28.43
N GLN A 425 -0.69 -3.93 -29.42
CA GLN A 425 -0.58 -4.43 -30.80
C GLN A 425 0.68 -3.89 -31.51
N ALA A 426 1.11 -2.68 -31.16
CA ALA A 426 2.24 -2.01 -31.78
C ALA A 426 3.59 -2.56 -31.29
N VAL A 427 3.70 -2.87 -30.00
CA VAL A 427 4.89 -3.53 -29.47
C VAL A 427 4.81 -5.00 -29.87
N THR A 428 5.70 -5.41 -30.77
CA THR A 428 5.73 -6.75 -31.36
C THR A 428 6.91 -7.57 -30.86
N ALA A 429 7.62 -7.09 -29.82
CA ALA A 429 8.82 -7.68 -29.27
C ALA A 429 8.45 -8.66 -28.15
N PRO A 430 8.31 -9.97 -28.43
CA PRO A 430 7.60 -10.86 -27.53
C PRO A 430 8.35 -11.05 -26.22
N GLY A 431 7.69 -10.74 -25.10
CA GLY A 431 8.06 -11.27 -23.78
C GLY A 431 8.60 -10.28 -22.75
N HIS A 432 8.88 -9.02 -23.09
CA HIS A 432 9.39 -8.00 -22.14
C HIS A 432 8.69 -6.63 -22.25
N GLU A 433 7.42 -6.70 -22.60
CA GLU A 433 6.59 -5.55 -22.91
C GLU A 433 5.68 -5.23 -21.71
N HIS A 434 5.61 -3.95 -21.36
CA HIS A 434 4.78 -3.42 -20.29
C HIS A 434 4.03 -2.20 -20.82
N VAL A 435 2.74 -2.36 -21.10
CA VAL A 435 1.85 -1.24 -21.44
C VAL A 435 1.14 -0.79 -20.17
N ILE A 436 1.49 0.40 -19.71
CA ILE A 436 1.06 0.98 -18.45
C ILE A 436 0.13 2.15 -18.74
N SER A 437 -1.15 1.99 -18.36
CA SER A 437 -2.17 3.01 -18.54
C SER A 437 -2.71 3.61 -17.24
N GLN A 438 -2.52 2.90 -16.13
CA GLN A 438 -2.71 3.41 -14.77
C GLN A 438 -1.35 3.61 -14.13
N ILE A 439 -0.81 4.82 -14.28
CA ILE A 439 0.54 5.16 -13.83
C ILE A 439 0.51 5.44 -12.34
N ASN A 440 1.22 4.60 -11.58
CA ASN A 440 1.41 4.74 -10.14
C ASN A 440 2.72 4.07 -9.70
N ASP A 441 3.12 4.29 -8.45
CA ASP A 441 4.38 3.76 -7.91
C ASP A 441 4.42 2.23 -7.80
N GLY A 442 3.27 1.55 -7.82
CA GLY A 442 3.18 0.09 -7.78
C GLY A 442 3.94 -0.58 -8.92
N TRP A 443 4.07 0.09 -10.06
CA TRP A 443 4.77 -0.43 -11.23
C TRP A 443 6.28 -0.57 -11.03
N PHE A 444 6.88 0.21 -10.13
CA PHE A 444 8.29 0.03 -9.78
C PHE A 444 8.53 -1.37 -9.19
N ALA A 445 7.61 -1.89 -8.38
CA ALA A 445 7.71 -3.25 -7.87
C ALA A 445 7.18 -4.30 -8.87
N ALA A 446 6.14 -3.96 -9.64
CA ALA A 446 5.47 -4.92 -10.53
C ALA A 446 6.31 -5.32 -11.75
N ILE A 447 7.01 -4.38 -12.40
CA ILE A 447 7.84 -4.67 -13.58
C ILE A 447 8.85 -5.80 -13.33
N PRO A 448 9.79 -5.67 -12.36
CA PRO A 448 10.77 -6.73 -12.10
C PRO A 448 10.11 -8.03 -11.60
N ALA A 449 9.00 -7.94 -10.86
CA ALA A 449 8.25 -9.10 -10.42
C ALA A 449 7.67 -9.88 -11.60
N ILE A 450 6.95 -9.20 -12.51
CA ILE A 450 6.35 -9.80 -13.71
C ILE A 450 7.42 -10.46 -14.57
N GLU A 451 8.57 -9.83 -14.75
CA GLU A 451 9.66 -10.38 -15.56
C GLU A 451 10.32 -11.59 -14.94
N SER A 452 10.56 -11.56 -13.63
CA SER A 452 11.07 -12.73 -12.90
C SER A 452 10.13 -13.91 -13.11
N ALA A 453 8.83 -13.70 -12.91
CA ALA A 453 7.80 -14.72 -13.08
C ALA A 453 7.71 -15.29 -14.49
N ARG A 454 8.07 -14.52 -15.53
CA ARG A 454 8.12 -15.01 -16.91
C ARG A 454 9.16 -16.11 -17.09
N THR A 455 10.28 -16.02 -16.38
CA THR A 455 11.41 -16.97 -16.40
C THR A 455 11.30 -18.10 -15.36
N GLY A 456 10.24 -18.12 -14.55
CA GLY A 456 10.11 -19.05 -13.42
C GLY A 456 11.00 -18.70 -12.23
N ALA A 457 11.61 -17.51 -12.24
CA ALA A 457 12.32 -16.95 -11.10
C ALA A 457 11.34 -16.17 -10.21
N TRP A 458 11.50 -16.29 -8.91
CA TRP A 458 10.69 -15.57 -7.92
C TRP A 458 11.61 -14.65 -7.12
N PRO A 459 11.12 -13.51 -6.61
CA PRO A 459 11.94 -12.56 -5.85
C PRO A 459 12.25 -13.05 -4.41
N PHE A 460 12.24 -14.37 -4.16
CA PHE A 460 12.38 -15.03 -2.86
C PHE A 460 12.91 -16.48 -2.97
#